data_AF-A0A8T4EGB1-F1
#
_entry.id   AF-A0A8T4EGB1-F1
#
_cell.length_a   1.000
_cell.length_b   1.000
_cell.length_c   1.000
_cell.angle_alpha   90.00
_cell.angle_beta   90.00
_cell.angle_gamma   90.00
#
_symmetry.space_group_name_H-M   'P 1'
#
loop_
_entity.id
_entity.type
_entity.pdbx_description
1 polymer ?
#
loop_
_entity_poly.entity_id
_entity_poly.type
_entity_poly.pdbx_seq_one_letter_code
_entity_poly.pdbx_strand_id
1 'polypeptide(L)'
;MGLFDRWRRKKDREVTIRLQEPEKVLISNSEIDTENTHVQSENVDSLVREYESLIARREELQIERNELTERLDRGEIDNDEFREQLMLRIQEAAMVSENLRITSSKLTSLGYRGVLH
;
A
#
# COMPACT_ATOMS: atom_id res chain seq x y z
N MET A 1 14.15 -5.47 -41.20
CA MET A 1 12.79 -4.96 -40.92
C MET A 1 12.41 -5.34 -39.50
N GLY A 2 12.36 -4.38 -38.58
CA GLY A 2 12.26 -4.63 -37.14
C GLY A 2 10.84 -4.91 -36.64
N LEU A 3 10.67 -5.99 -35.88
CA LEU A 3 9.41 -6.42 -35.26
C LEU A 3 8.89 -5.47 -34.16
N PHE A 4 9.75 -4.56 -33.66
CA PHE A 4 9.46 -3.67 -32.54
C PHE A 4 8.70 -2.39 -32.93
N ASP A 5 8.45 -2.16 -34.22
CA ASP A 5 7.85 -0.92 -34.73
C ASP A 5 6.30 -0.89 -34.62
N ARG A 6 5.69 -2.00 -34.17
CA ARG A 6 4.23 -2.17 -34.12
C ARG A 6 3.56 -1.66 -32.84
N TRP A 7 4.29 -1.51 -31.72
CA TRP A 7 3.68 -1.06 -30.47
C TRP A 7 3.50 0.47 -30.43
N ARG A 8 4.36 1.22 -31.12
CA ARG A 8 4.38 2.70 -31.05
C ARG A 8 3.32 3.41 -31.92
N ARG A 9 2.48 2.68 -32.66
CA ARG A 9 1.51 3.25 -33.63
C ARG A 9 0.03 3.02 -33.26
N LYS A 10 -0.32 2.94 -31.98
CA LYS A 10 -1.72 3.16 -31.57
C LYS A 10 -1.90 4.61 -31.17
N LYS A 11 -2.08 5.41 -32.22
CA LYS A 11 -2.41 6.83 -32.25
C LYS A 11 -3.70 7.07 -31.48
N ASP A 12 -3.67 8.05 -30.59
CA ASP A 12 -4.78 8.53 -29.79
C ASP A 12 -6.01 8.80 -30.66
N ARG A 13 -7.13 8.18 -30.27
CA ARG A 13 -8.43 8.53 -30.82
C ARG A 13 -9.02 9.55 -29.86
N GLU A 14 -8.86 10.82 -30.20
CA GLU A 14 -9.49 11.94 -29.51
C GLU A 14 -11.01 11.73 -29.52
N VAL A 15 -11.56 11.31 -28.38
CA VAL A 15 -12.99 11.29 -28.14
C VAL A 15 -13.36 12.69 -27.67
N THR A 16 -14.03 13.44 -28.55
CA THR A 16 -14.65 14.73 -28.21
C THR A 16 -15.79 14.47 -27.21
N ILE A 17 -15.48 14.51 -25.92
CA ILE A 17 -16.47 14.54 -24.85
C ILE A 17 -17.05 15.95 -24.84
N ARG A 18 -18.30 16.09 -25.27
CA ARG A 18 -19.07 17.34 -25.12
C ARG A 18 -19.30 17.54 -23.62
N LEU A 19 -18.61 18.52 -23.03
CA LEU A 19 -18.89 19.01 -21.69
C LEU A 19 -20.33 19.55 -21.65
N GLN A 20 -21.23 18.82 -21.00
CA GLN A 20 -22.45 19.40 -20.46
C GLN A 20 -22.07 20.16 -19.18
N GLU A 21 -22.52 21.40 -19.08
CA GLU A 21 -22.30 22.29 -17.94
C GLU A 21 -22.89 21.65 -16.66
N PRO A 22 -22.16 21.61 -15.54
CA PRO A 22 -22.74 21.12 -14.29
C PRO A 22 -23.71 22.17 -13.72
N GLU A 23 -24.98 21.77 -13.61
CA GLU A 23 -25.99 22.48 -12.84
C GLU A 23 -25.48 22.72 -11.41
N LYS A 24 -25.51 23.98 -10.99
CA LYS A 24 -25.18 24.40 -9.63
C LYS A 24 -26.24 23.86 -8.68
N VAL A 25 -25.95 22.73 -8.03
CA VAL A 25 -26.72 22.29 -6.87
C VAL A 25 -26.31 23.15 -5.68
N LEU A 26 -27.15 24.12 -5.35
CA LEU A 26 -27.13 24.81 -4.06
C LEU A 26 -27.60 23.82 -2.99
N ILE A 27 -26.67 23.24 -2.23
CA ILE A 27 -27.01 22.55 -0.98
C ILE A 27 -26.79 23.53 0.17
N SER A 28 -27.90 24.09 0.62
CA SER A 28 -28.03 24.88 1.83
C SER A 28 -28.05 23.98 3.07
N ASN A 29 -27.02 24.18 3.92
CA ASN A 29 -26.96 24.12 5.39
C ASN A 29 -27.47 22.90 6.19
N SER A 30 -26.75 22.73 7.30
CA SER A 30 -27.09 22.08 8.59
C SER A 30 -27.20 20.56 8.60
N GLU A 31 -26.16 19.89 9.08
CA GLU A 31 -25.96 19.52 10.49
C GLU A 31 -24.53 18.99 10.63
N ILE A 32 -23.81 19.48 11.65
CA ILE A 32 -22.46 19.01 11.95
C ILE A 32 -22.63 17.67 12.67
N ASP A 33 -22.34 16.58 11.96
CA ASP A 33 -22.24 15.22 12.48
C ASP A 33 -21.10 15.10 13.50
N THR A 34 -21.29 15.58 14.73
CA THR A 34 -20.31 15.42 15.80
C THR A 34 -20.19 13.97 16.28
N GLU A 35 -21.22 13.14 16.10
CA GLU A 35 -21.19 11.72 16.48
C GLU A 35 -20.45 10.84 15.47
N ASN A 36 -20.57 11.09 14.16
CA ASN A 36 -19.78 10.35 13.15
C ASN A 36 -18.30 10.69 13.21
N THR A 37 -17.95 11.91 13.63
CA THR A 37 -16.55 12.35 13.70
C THR A 37 -15.77 11.56 14.77
N HIS A 38 -16.39 11.21 15.90
CA HIS A 38 -15.71 10.44 16.95
C HIS A 38 -15.47 8.98 16.55
N VAL A 39 -16.48 8.32 15.96
CA VAL A 39 -16.32 6.94 15.44
C VAL A 39 -15.32 6.89 14.28
N GLN A 40 -15.28 7.92 13.42
CA GLN A 40 -14.24 8.02 12.39
C GLN A 40 -12.86 8.26 13.00
N SER A 41 -12.74 9.05 14.06
CA SER A 41 -11.45 9.29 14.75
C SER A 41 -10.87 8.01 15.40
N GLU A 42 -11.70 7.20 16.07
CA GLU A 42 -11.26 5.92 16.66
C GLU A 42 -10.84 4.91 15.58
N ASN A 43 -11.51 4.94 14.43
CA ASN A 43 -11.13 4.13 13.27
C ASN A 43 -9.81 4.61 12.62
N VAL A 44 -9.53 5.92 12.64
CA VAL A 44 -8.24 6.44 12.16
C VAL A 44 -7.11 6.04 13.10
N ASP A 45 -7.28 6.20 14.42
CA ASP A 45 -6.24 5.84 15.40
C ASP A 45 -5.87 4.35 15.36
N SER A 46 -6.86 3.48 15.19
CA SER A 46 -6.62 2.04 15.02
C SER A 46 -5.90 1.71 13.71
N LEU A 47 -6.27 2.35 12.59
CA LEU A 47 -5.58 2.19 11.30
C LEU A 47 -4.15 2.73 11.32
N VAL A 48 -3.89 3.83 12.05
CA VAL A 48 -2.55 4.38 12.22
C VAL A 48 -1.67 3.40 13.00
N ARG A 49 -2.17 2.86 14.12
CA ARG A 49 -1.45 1.83 14.89
C ARG A 49 -1.17 0.58 14.06
N GLU A 50 -2.15 0.15 13.26
CA GLU A 50 -1.96 -0.98 12.34
C GLU A 50 -0.85 -0.68 11.33
N TYR A 51 -0.88 0.51 10.71
CA TYR A 51 0.14 0.95 9.77
C TYR A 51 1.55 1.01 10.39
N GLU A 52 1.69 1.58 11.59
CA GLU A 52 2.95 1.60 12.33
C GLU A 52 3.45 0.19 12.67
N SER A 53 2.55 -0.70 13.10
CA SER A 53 2.90 -2.09 13.40
C SER A 53 3.39 -2.85 12.16
N LEU A 54 2.82 -2.57 11.00
CA LEU A 54 3.23 -3.17 9.73
C LEU A 54 4.59 -2.62 9.26
N ILE A 55 4.88 -1.33 9.51
CA ILE A 55 6.22 -0.77 9.27
C ILE A 55 7.25 -1.48 10.15
N ALA A 56 6.98 -1.58 11.46
CA ALA A 56 7.87 -2.27 12.39
C ALA A 56 8.10 -3.73 11.94
N ARG A 57 7.04 -4.44 11.54
CA ARG A 57 7.17 -5.81 11.05
C ARG A 57 8.00 -5.91 9.78
N ARG A 58 7.90 -4.95 8.87
CA ARG A 58 8.74 -4.89 7.67
C ARG A 58 10.22 -4.72 8.02
N GLU A 59 10.53 -3.87 9.00
CA GLU A 59 11.91 -3.67 9.49
C GLU A 59 12.45 -4.94 10.15
N GLU A 60 11.64 -5.60 10.99
CA GLU A 60 11.99 -6.90 11.58
C GLU A 60 12.30 -7.94 10.50
N LEU A 61 11.48 -8.06 9.46
CA LEU A 61 11.73 -8.99 8.35
C LEU A 61 13.06 -8.73 7.64
N GLN A 62 13.48 -7.47 7.56
CA GLN A 62 14.78 -7.12 6.99
C GLN A 62 15.94 -7.54 7.90
N ILE A 63 15.78 -7.40 9.22
CA ILE A 63 16.75 -7.89 10.21
C ILE A 63 16.83 -9.41 10.15
N GLU A 64 15.70 -10.11 10.20
CA GLU A 64 15.63 -11.57 10.16
C GLU A 64 16.24 -12.14 8.87
N ARG A 65 16.07 -11.47 7.72
CA ARG A 65 16.75 -11.85 6.48
C ARG A 65 18.28 -11.75 6.60
N ASN A 66 18.78 -10.68 7.22
CA ASN A 66 20.22 -10.53 7.44
C ASN A 66 20.73 -11.63 8.37
N GLU A 67 20.03 -11.89 9.47
CA GLU A 67 20.37 -12.96 10.41
C GLU A 67 20.37 -14.33 9.73
N LEU A 68 19.38 -14.62 8.87
CA LEU A 68 19.35 -15.86 8.07
C LEU A 68 20.58 -15.99 7.17
N THR A 69 21.01 -14.88 6.57
CA THR A 69 22.20 -14.87 5.72
C THR A 69 23.46 -15.11 6.55
N GLU A 70 23.59 -14.45 7.70
CA GLU A 70 24.71 -14.67 8.63
C GLU A 70 24.76 -16.08 9.20
N ARG A 71 23.60 -16.72 9.43
CA ARG A 71 23.53 -18.11 9.88
C ARG A 71 23.98 -19.08 8.78
N LEU A 72 23.63 -18.80 7.52
CA LEU A 72 24.12 -19.56 6.37
C LEU A 72 25.65 -19.40 6.21
N ASP A 73 26.16 -18.17 6.32
CA ASP A 73 27.59 -17.88 6.21
C ASP A 73 28.41 -18.55 7.32
N ARG A 74 27.83 -18.67 8.52
CA ARG A 74 28.41 -19.44 9.64
C ARG A 74 28.28 -20.95 9.50
N GLY A 75 27.49 -21.44 8.54
CA GLY A 75 27.19 -22.86 8.37
C GLY A 75 26.30 -23.43 9.49
N GLU A 76 25.53 -22.59 10.18
CA GLU A 76 24.57 -23.02 11.21
C GLU A 76 23.30 -23.64 10.62
N ILE A 77 23.03 -23.37 9.34
CA ILE A 77 21.89 -23.88 8.59
C ILE A 77 22.36 -24.38 7.22
N ASP A 78 21.66 -25.38 6.70
CA ASP A 78 21.91 -25.91 5.36
C ASP A 78 21.28 -25.02 4.28
N ASN A 79 21.79 -25.14 3.04
CA ASN A 79 21.29 -24.37 1.90
C ASN A 79 19.79 -24.59 1.63
N ASP A 80 19.29 -25.81 1.85
CA ASP A 80 17.89 -26.13 1.61
C ASP A 80 16.99 -25.51 2.69
N GLU A 81 17.41 -25.57 3.96
CA GLU A 81 16.72 -24.92 5.08
C GLU A 81 16.71 -23.39 4.91
N PHE A 82 17.82 -22.80 4.48
CA PHE A 82 17.90 -21.37 4.18
C PHE A 82 16.90 -20.96 3.08
N ARG A 83 16.79 -21.74 2.00
CA ARG A 83 15.86 -21.45 0.90
C ARG A 83 14.41 -21.50 1.35
N GLU A 84 14.05 -22.50 2.16
CA GLU A 84 12.70 -22.62 2.70
C GLU A 84 12.35 -21.42 3.59
N GLN A 85 13.24 -21.09 4.54
CA GLN A 85 13.03 -19.94 5.44
C GLN A 85 13.00 -18.62 4.67
N LEU A 86 13.88 -18.43 3.69
CA LEU A 86 13.89 -17.25 2.84
C LEU A 86 12.57 -17.10 2.04
N MET A 87 12.05 -18.19 1.48
CA MET A 87 10.78 -18.17 0.75
C MET A 87 9.61 -17.79 1.66
N LEU A 88 9.56 -18.32 2.88
CA LEU A 88 8.55 -17.93 3.87
C LEU A 88 8.63 -16.44 4.20
N ARG A 89 9.83 -15.89 4.43
CA ARG A 89 10.00 -14.45 4.70
C ARG A 89 9.64 -13.57 3.51
N ILE A 90 9.92 -14.00 2.28
CA ILE A 90 9.52 -13.27 1.07
C ILE A 90 7.99 -13.22 0.95
N GLN A 91 7.31 -14.34 1.20
CA GLN A 91 5.84 -14.39 1.20
C GLN A 91 5.26 -13.49 2.27
N GLU A 92 5.81 -13.53 3.49
CA GLU A 92 5.39 -12.67 4.59
C GLU A 92 5.61 -11.18 4.24
N ALA A 93 6.77 -10.82 3.70
CA ALA A 93 7.05 -9.45 3.27
C ALA A 93 6.10 -8.95 2.18
N ALA A 94 5.70 -9.83 1.26
CA ALA A 94 4.70 -9.51 0.24
C ALA A 94 3.32 -9.23 0.87
N MET A 95 2.91 -10.03 1.86
CA MET A 95 1.66 -9.80 2.60
C MET A 95 1.70 -8.48 3.40
N VAL A 96 2.79 -8.22 4.12
CA VAL A 96 2.98 -6.96 4.87
C VAL A 96 2.94 -5.76 3.93
N SER A 97 3.57 -5.85 2.76
CA SER A 97 3.58 -4.77 1.77
C SER A 97 2.17 -4.50 1.21
N GLU A 98 1.39 -5.54 0.94
CA GLU A 98 0.01 -5.37 0.48
C GLU A 98 -0.88 -4.78 1.58
N ASN A 99 -0.72 -5.24 2.83
CA ASN A 99 -1.44 -4.67 3.96
C ASN A 99 -1.10 -3.20 4.18
N LEU A 100 0.18 -2.81 4.07
CA LEU A 100 0.61 -1.40 4.10
C LEU A 100 -0.05 -0.58 2.99
N ARG A 101 -0.17 -1.12 1.78
CA ARG A 101 -0.85 -0.46 0.67
C ARG A 101 -2.34 -0.26 0.94
N ILE A 102 -3.00 -1.26 1.52
CA ILE A 102 -4.43 -1.20 1.85
C ILE A 102 -4.68 -0.21 3.00
N THR A 103 -3.93 -0.29 4.10
CA THR A 103 -4.07 0.60 5.25
C THR A 103 -3.74 2.05 4.88
N SER A 104 -2.69 2.27 4.09
CA SER A 104 -2.36 3.62 3.60
C SER A 104 -3.42 4.20 2.67
N SER A 105 -4.00 3.39 1.77
CA SER A 105 -5.12 3.82 0.95
C SER A 105 -6.35 4.18 1.80
N LYS A 106 -6.65 3.41 2.84
CA LYS A 106 -7.76 3.70 3.77
C LYS A 106 -7.51 4.99 4.54
N LEU A 107 -6.32 5.16 5.13
CA LEU A 107 -5.92 6.38 5.84
C LEU A 107 -5.99 7.61 4.93
N THR A 108 -5.53 7.50 3.68
CA THR A 108 -5.60 8.57 2.69
C THR A 108 -7.05 8.93 2.35
N SER A 109 -7.94 7.92 2.21
CA SER A 109 -9.37 8.15 1.96
C SER A 109 -10.08 8.85 3.13
N LEU A 110 -9.57 8.69 4.35
CA LEU A 110 -10.03 9.38 5.55
C LEU A 110 -9.39 10.77 5.72
N GLY A 111 -8.55 11.20 4.78
CA GLY A 111 -7.90 12.52 4.80
C GLY A 111 -6.64 12.59 5.68
N TYR A 112 -6.14 11.46 6.17
CA TYR A 112 -4.92 11.42 6.98
C TYR A 112 -3.68 11.60 6.09
N ARG A 113 -2.92 12.68 6.32
CA ARG A 113 -1.75 13.08 5.50
C ARG A 113 -0.41 12.48 5.96
N GLY A 114 -0.38 11.76 7.09
CA GLY A 114 0.86 11.25 7.68
C GLY A 114 1.46 10.01 7.00
N VAL A 115 0.86 9.48 5.93
CA VAL A 115 1.21 8.17 5.34
C VAL A 115 2.22 8.24 4.17
N LEU A 116 2.86 9.39 3.98
CA LEU A 116 3.85 9.59 2.92
C LEU A 116 5.27 9.36 3.47
N HIS A 117 5.65 8.10 3.71
CA HIS A 117 7.04 7.72 3.98
C HIS A 117 7.42 6.42 3.26
#